data_AF-A0A161QER1-F1
#
_entry.id   AF-A0A161QER1-F1
#
_cell.length_a   1.000
_cell.length_b   1.000
_cell.length_c   1.000
_cell.angle_alpha   90.00
_cell.angle_beta   90.00
_cell.angle_gamma   90.00
#
_symmetry.space_group_name_H-M   'P 1'
#
loop_
_entity.id
_entity.type
_entity.pdbx_description
1 polymer ?
#
loop_
_entity_poly.entity_id
_entity_poly.type
_entity_poly.pdbx_seq_one_letter_code
_entity_poly.pdbx_strand_id
1 'polypeptide(L)'
;MKKWWIAISTLLFAGLAQAQSMGAMQVNGQAGSQQLFQKVKAVRCQVGQRGACDAAVFFDLNKQQALNPGTYVVGFENSIYPELVTVNAGQVTNLYLERVNVPSQVKGAKIRVYRDFTSLVEQKKIYLTMFMMNRHFFRLDKDNFGDLYLAGLWERDFVQRFTYEVCPKIDAYGEVASSARTICKAWNSAKTSNDLRDLYNFANDGTFQEMWVTFPGDVIASKHPRYLVSAPITAGDFVAVFPGVYKVQAEGKNQTAVTVKTGQLSQNASNFGFSLNAVRSFISLDGEDCSTARTWKTDSRSYCTSDSAEGCDRSSAESCEPM
;
A
#
# COMPACT_ATOMS: atom_id res chain seq x y z
N MET A 1 47.65 49.29 33.33
CA MET A 1 46.73 48.14 33.37
C MET A 1 45.74 48.30 32.21
N LYS A 2 46.13 48.08 30.95
CA LYS A 2 46.09 46.83 30.16
C LYS A 2 44.73 46.10 30.18
N LYS A 3 43.97 46.38 29.10
CA LYS A 3 43.06 45.52 28.31
C LYS A 3 42.55 44.24 28.98
N TRP A 4 41.22 44.14 29.11
CA TRP A 4 40.33 42.96 29.21
C TRP A 4 39.06 43.51 29.88
N TRP A 5 37.85 43.60 29.33
CA TRP A 5 37.03 42.56 28.70
C TRP A 5 36.00 43.25 27.78
N ILE A 6 36.31 43.34 26.48
CA ILE A 6 35.28 43.42 25.43
C ILE A 6 35.25 42.02 24.83
N ALA A 7 34.53 41.11 25.51
CA ALA A 7 34.36 39.73 25.05
C ALA A 7 33.09 39.10 25.65
N ILE A 8 32.04 39.89 25.86
CA ILE A 8 30.72 39.40 26.29
C ILE A 8 29.66 40.07 25.40
N SER A 9 29.73 39.88 24.09
CA SER A 9 28.66 40.26 23.16
C SER A 9 28.61 39.43 21.87
N THR A 10 29.44 38.38 21.73
CA THR A 10 29.46 37.50 20.54
C THR A 10 29.24 36.02 20.86
N LEU A 11 28.74 35.70 22.06
CA LEU A 11 28.33 34.33 22.44
C LEU A 11 26.81 34.18 22.60
N LEU A 12 26.03 35.19 22.21
CA LEU A 12 24.60 35.08 21.97
C LEU A 12 24.42 34.88 20.46
N PHE A 13 23.74 33.81 20.05
CA PHE A 13 23.52 33.34 18.66
C PHE A 13 24.60 32.43 18.05
N ALA A 14 25.14 31.49 18.83
CA ALA A 14 25.62 30.20 18.27
C ALA A 14 24.66 29.04 18.58
N GLY A 15 23.39 29.37 18.87
CA GLY A 15 22.29 28.42 18.69
C GLY A 15 22.05 28.30 17.19
N LEU A 16 22.86 27.46 16.53
CA LEU A 16 22.57 26.94 15.20
C LEU A 16 21.25 26.16 15.29
N ALA A 17 20.12 26.87 15.26
CA ALA A 17 18.99 26.37 14.52
C ALA A 17 19.50 26.29 13.08
N GLN A 18 20.09 25.14 12.71
CA GLN A 18 20.11 24.74 11.32
C GLN A 18 18.64 24.77 10.92
N ALA A 19 18.22 25.85 10.25
CA ALA A 19 17.01 25.84 9.47
C ALA A 19 17.25 24.73 8.45
N GLN A 20 16.85 23.50 8.80
CA GLN A 20 16.83 22.41 7.85
C GLN A 20 15.93 22.91 6.74
N SER A 21 16.52 23.15 5.57
CA SER A 21 15.75 23.63 4.44
C SER A 21 14.65 22.62 4.17
N MET A 22 13.41 23.09 4.24
CA MET A 22 12.25 22.25 3.97
C MET A 22 12.35 21.69 2.54
N GLY A 23 11.86 20.48 2.34
CA GLY A 23 11.48 20.02 1.01
C GLY A 23 10.02 20.39 0.73
N ALA A 24 9.53 20.00 -0.43
CA ALA A 24 8.11 20.11 -0.75
C ALA A 24 7.62 18.86 -1.49
N MET A 25 6.32 18.59 -1.36
CA MET A 25 5.62 17.59 -2.16
C MET A 25 4.40 18.23 -2.83
N GLN A 26 4.17 17.87 -4.09
CA GLN A 26 2.97 18.24 -4.82
C GLN A 26 2.38 16.99 -5.47
N VAL A 27 1.11 16.71 -5.18
CA VAL A 27 0.35 15.65 -5.85
C VAL A 27 -0.55 16.28 -6.89
N ASN A 28 -0.31 15.94 -8.15
CA ASN A 28 -0.98 16.51 -9.29
C ASN A 28 -2.09 15.58 -9.79
N GLY A 29 -3.23 16.15 -10.11
CA GLY A 29 -4.38 15.41 -10.62
C GLY A 29 -5.70 16.12 -10.40
N GLN A 30 -6.75 15.60 -11.01
CA GLN A 30 -8.11 16.07 -10.83
C GLN A 30 -8.90 14.97 -10.14
N ALA A 31 -9.43 15.23 -8.95
CA ALA A 31 -10.31 14.28 -8.27
C ALA A 31 -11.57 13.99 -9.11
N GLY A 32 -12.07 12.76 -9.01
CA GLY A 32 -13.37 12.40 -9.58
C GLY A 32 -14.51 13.17 -8.92
N SER A 33 -15.61 13.35 -9.64
CA SER A 33 -16.80 14.10 -9.18
C SER A 33 -17.38 13.58 -7.85
N GLN A 34 -17.14 12.31 -7.53
CA GLN A 34 -17.65 11.61 -6.34
C GLN A 34 -16.56 11.33 -5.29
N GLN A 35 -15.38 11.92 -5.42
CA GLN A 35 -14.34 11.88 -4.39
C GLN A 35 -14.50 13.10 -3.48
N LEU A 36 -14.95 12.87 -2.24
CA LEU A 36 -15.50 13.88 -1.35
C LEU A 36 -14.43 14.79 -0.72
N PHE A 37 -13.27 14.25 -0.36
CA PHE A 37 -12.31 14.95 0.47
C PHE A 37 -11.21 15.60 -0.36
N GLN A 38 -10.76 14.92 -1.40
CA GLN A 38 -9.78 15.46 -2.36
C GLN A 38 -8.47 15.93 -1.69
N LYS A 39 -8.12 15.29 -0.57
CA LYS A 39 -6.91 15.57 0.21
C LYS A 39 -5.92 14.44 0.08
N VAL A 40 -4.65 14.80 0.02
CA VAL A 40 -3.52 13.90 0.15
C VAL A 40 -3.21 13.71 1.62
N LYS A 41 -2.94 12.47 2.02
CA LYS A 41 -2.35 12.12 3.31
C LYS A 41 -0.89 11.74 3.09
N ALA A 42 0.03 12.32 3.85
CA ALA A 42 1.43 11.92 3.87
C ALA A 42 1.90 11.69 5.31
N VAL A 43 2.64 10.60 5.53
CA VAL A 43 3.19 10.25 6.83
C VAL A 43 4.68 9.99 6.67
N ARG A 44 5.52 10.80 7.34
CA ARG A 44 6.97 10.60 7.35
C ARG A 44 7.31 9.45 8.28
N CYS A 45 8.15 8.53 7.84
CA CYS A 45 8.61 7.41 8.65
C CYS A 45 10.14 7.28 8.57
N GLN A 46 10.75 6.83 9.67
CA GLN A 46 12.18 6.56 9.73
C GLN A 46 12.46 5.19 9.11
N VAL A 47 13.25 5.17 8.03
CA VAL A 47 13.68 3.91 7.41
C VAL A 47 14.61 3.18 8.37
N GLY A 48 14.35 1.89 8.59
CA GLY A 48 15.11 1.05 9.53
C GLY A 48 14.54 0.98 10.95
N GLN A 49 13.55 1.81 11.29
CA GLN A 49 12.86 1.74 12.59
C GLN A 49 11.34 1.68 12.40
N ARG A 50 10.78 0.47 12.53
CA ARG A 50 9.35 0.21 12.36
C ARG A 50 8.51 0.97 13.39
N GLY A 51 7.42 1.58 12.95
CA GLY A 51 6.51 2.36 13.78
C GLY A 51 7.03 3.75 14.19
N ALA A 52 8.27 4.09 13.85
CA ALA A 52 8.80 5.44 14.08
C ALA A 52 8.36 6.36 12.94
N CYS A 53 7.12 6.86 13.04
CA CYS A 53 6.53 7.78 12.09
C CYS A 53 6.01 9.04 12.77
N ASP A 54 6.12 10.16 12.06
CA ASP A 54 5.58 11.45 12.48
C ASP A 54 4.04 11.47 12.36
N ALA A 55 3.42 12.54 12.85
CA ALA A 55 2.00 12.79 12.62
C ALA A 55 1.70 12.93 11.11
N ALA A 56 0.48 12.56 10.70
CA ALA A 56 0.05 12.71 9.33
C ALA A 56 -0.10 14.18 8.94
N VAL A 57 0.35 14.54 7.74
CA VAL A 57 0.13 15.83 7.11
C VAL A 57 -0.91 15.67 6.00
N PHE A 58 -1.89 16.58 5.98
CA PHE A 58 -2.95 16.60 4.99
C PHE A 58 -2.88 17.86 4.15
N PHE A 59 -2.98 17.73 2.83
CA PHE A 59 -2.88 18.87 1.91
C PHE A 59 -3.70 18.68 0.63
N ASP A 60 -3.95 19.78 -0.07
CA ASP A 60 -4.76 19.79 -1.30
C ASP A 60 -3.98 19.26 -2.50
N LEU A 61 -4.71 18.70 -3.47
CA LEU A 61 -4.17 18.44 -4.81
C LEU A 61 -3.71 19.73 -5.49
N ASN A 62 -2.70 19.60 -6.36
CA ASN A 62 -2.16 20.67 -7.20
C ASN A 62 -1.58 21.87 -6.43
N LYS A 63 -1.29 21.70 -5.13
CA LYS A 63 -0.59 22.68 -4.30
C LYS A 63 0.70 22.08 -3.75
N GLN A 64 1.75 22.90 -3.68
CA GLN A 64 2.99 22.51 -3.01
C GLN A 64 2.79 22.56 -1.50
N GLN A 65 3.06 21.44 -0.83
CA GLN A 65 3.08 21.33 0.61
C GLN A 65 4.54 21.28 1.08
N ALA A 66 4.96 22.24 1.90
CA ALA A 66 6.24 22.18 2.57
C ALA A 66 6.27 21.01 3.56
N LEU A 67 7.32 20.19 3.49
CA LEU A 67 7.49 18.98 4.28
C LEU A 67 8.94 18.85 4.77
N ASN A 68 9.11 18.26 5.96
CA ASN A 68 10.45 17.95 6.47
C ASN A 68 11.13 16.94 5.53
N PRO A 69 12.43 17.09 5.21
CA PRO A 69 13.12 16.11 4.37
C PRO A 69 13.07 14.70 4.98
N GLY A 70 12.81 13.68 4.17
CA GLY A 70 12.72 12.30 4.64
C GLY A 70 11.87 11.42 3.75
N THR A 71 11.49 10.25 4.27
CA THR A 71 10.79 9.21 3.53
C THR A 71 9.33 9.12 3.98
N TYR A 72 8.41 9.09 3.03
CA TYR A 72 6.98 9.21 3.28
C TYR A 72 6.19 8.04 2.71
N VAL A 73 5.17 7.61 3.45
CA VAL A 73 4.04 6.86 2.89
C VAL A 73 2.98 7.90 2.48
N VAL A 74 2.46 7.79 1.26
CA VAL A 74 1.53 8.77 0.68
C VAL A 74 0.27 8.07 0.19
N GLY A 75 -0.90 8.67 0.43
CA GLY A 75 -2.17 8.15 -0.03
C GLY A 75 -3.21 9.23 -0.31
N PHE A 76 -4.25 8.85 -1.05
CA PHE A 76 -5.33 9.71 -1.53
C PHE A 76 -6.62 8.88 -1.66
N GLU A 77 -7.70 9.24 -0.95
CA GLU A 77 -9.04 8.61 -1.07
C GLU A 77 -8.97 7.06 -1.12
N ASN A 78 -8.39 6.44 -0.09
CA ASN A 78 -8.10 5.01 0.00
C ASN A 78 -7.13 4.39 -1.02
N SER A 79 -6.57 5.14 -1.97
CA SER A 79 -5.43 4.70 -2.79
C SER A 79 -4.09 5.01 -2.10
N ILE A 80 -3.13 4.09 -2.19
CA ILE A 80 -1.78 4.25 -1.60
C ILE A 80 -0.76 4.28 -2.72
N TYR A 81 0.16 5.25 -2.65
CA TYR A 81 1.31 5.28 -3.56
C TYR A 81 2.14 4.00 -3.38
N PRO A 82 2.50 3.31 -4.48
CA PRO A 82 3.08 1.97 -4.40
C PRO A 82 4.44 1.89 -3.69
N GLU A 83 5.17 3.00 -3.63
CA GLU A 83 6.52 3.06 -3.08
C GLU A 83 6.62 4.04 -1.90
N LEU A 84 7.78 4.05 -1.24
CA LEU A 84 8.15 5.12 -0.32
C LEU A 84 8.59 6.35 -1.11
N VAL A 85 8.10 7.52 -0.71
CA VAL A 85 8.38 8.78 -1.40
C VAL A 85 9.46 9.55 -0.63
N THR A 86 10.59 9.81 -1.28
CA THR A 86 11.65 10.63 -0.68
C THR A 86 11.41 12.11 -0.99
N VAL A 87 11.40 12.93 0.06
CA VAL A 87 11.38 14.39 0.00
C VAL A 87 12.75 14.90 0.39
N ASN A 88 13.43 15.58 -0.54
CA ASN A 88 14.75 16.17 -0.30
C ASN A 88 14.63 17.66 0.05
N ALA A 89 15.56 18.13 0.87
CA ALA A 89 15.67 19.54 1.22
C ALA A 89 15.84 20.42 -0.02
N GLY A 90 15.06 21.50 -0.12
CA GLY A 90 15.12 22.45 -1.24
C GLY A 90 14.60 21.92 -2.58
N GLN A 91 14.02 20.72 -2.63
CA GLN A 91 13.45 20.14 -3.85
C GLN A 91 11.94 19.93 -3.71
N VAL A 92 11.25 19.96 -4.86
CA VAL A 92 9.83 19.62 -4.96
C VAL A 92 9.69 18.21 -5.53
N THR A 93 9.17 17.28 -4.73
CA THR A 93 8.81 15.94 -5.17
C THR A 93 7.41 15.97 -5.78
N ASN A 94 7.30 15.64 -7.06
CA ASN A 94 6.02 15.61 -7.79
C ASN A 94 5.50 14.19 -7.92
N LEU A 95 4.26 13.98 -7.48
CA LEU A 95 3.51 12.74 -7.70
C LEU A 95 2.31 13.04 -8.59
N TYR A 96 1.80 12.02 -9.28
CA TYR A 96 0.69 12.15 -10.21
C TYR A 96 -0.37 11.11 -9.89
N LEU A 97 -1.63 11.56 -9.84
CA LEU A 97 -2.79 10.67 -9.80
C LEU A 97 -3.12 10.21 -11.22
N GLU A 98 -3.50 8.95 -11.31
CA GLU A 98 -4.01 8.29 -12.49
C GLU A 98 -5.53 8.25 -12.48
N ARG A 99 -6.14 8.04 -13.64
CA ARG A 99 -7.59 7.91 -13.77
C ARG A 99 -8.00 6.46 -13.94
N VAL A 100 -8.93 6.00 -13.11
CA VAL A 100 -9.72 4.78 -13.34
C VAL A 100 -11.01 5.21 -14.02
N ASN A 101 -11.08 4.95 -15.32
CA ASN A 101 -12.32 5.11 -16.09
C ASN A 101 -13.21 3.88 -15.91
N VAL A 102 -14.52 4.06 -16.03
CA VAL A 102 -15.45 2.93 -16.04
C VAL A 102 -15.28 2.11 -17.33
N PRO A 103 -14.92 0.82 -17.23
CA PRO A 103 -14.81 -0.04 -18.41
C PRO A 103 -16.17 -0.26 -19.08
N SER A 104 -16.21 -0.35 -20.40
CA SER A 104 -17.46 -0.51 -21.18
C SER A 104 -18.24 -1.80 -20.85
N GLN A 105 -17.55 -2.79 -20.29
CA GLN A 105 -18.13 -4.05 -19.81
C GLN A 105 -18.95 -3.86 -18.53
N VAL A 106 -18.68 -2.81 -17.74
CA VAL A 106 -19.41 -2.52 -16.51
C VAL A 106 -20.61 -1.66 -16.87
N LYS A 107 -21.80 -2.24 -16.79
CA LYS A 107 -23.07 -1.54 -17.07
C LYS A 107 -23.88 -1.44 -15.79
N GLY A 108 -24.20 -0.22 -15.36
CA GLY A 108 -25.05 0.00 -14.19
C GLY A 108 -25.17 1.47 -13.83
N ALA A 109 -26.26 1.82 -13.14
CA ALA A 109 -26.51 3.18 -12.67
C ALA A 109 -25.64 3.56 -11.45
N LYS A 110 -25.13 2.58 -10.72
CA LYS A 110 -24.26 2.77 -9.55
C LYS A 110 -23.05 1.86 -9.68
N ILE A 111 -21.88 2.47 -9.87
CA ILE A 111 -20.62 1.77 -10.06
C ILE A 111 -19.70 2.09 -8.88
N ARG A 112 -18.97 1.08 -8.41
CA ARG A 112 -18.06 1.16 -7.28
C ARG A 112 -16.66 0.79 -7.73
N VAL A 113 -15.67 1.49 -7.17
CA VAL A 113 -14.25 1.22 -7.43
C VAL A 113 -13.58 0.78 -6.14
N TYR A 114 -13.00 -0.41 -6.16
CA TYR A 114 -12.28 -1.02 -5.05
C TYR A 114 -10.81 -1.17 -5.37
N ARG A 115 -9.96 -1.28 -4.34
CA ARG A 115 -8.62 -1.87 -4.51
C ARG A 115 -8.74 -3.36 -4.79
N ASP A 116 -7.95 -3.88 -5.71
CA ASP A 116 -7.98 -5.30 -6.05
C ASP A 116 -6.97 -6.10 -5.23
N PHE A 117 -7.38 -6.57 -4.05
CA PHE A 117 -6.51 -7.36 -3.18
C PHE A 117 -6.24 -8.79 -3.66
N THR A 118 -6.80 -9.22 -4.80
CA THR A 118 -6.29 -10.44 -5.47
C THR A 118 -4.96 -10.18 -6.18
N SER A 119 -4.56 -8.91 -6.35
CA SER A 119 -3.27 -8.53 -6.89
C SER A 119 -2.20 -8.43 -5.80
N LEU A 120 -1.06 -9.07 -6.04
CA LEU A 120 0.12 -8.97 -5.18
C LEU A 120 0.60 -7.52 -4.96
N VAL A 121 0.37 -6.62 -5.92
CA VAL A 121 0.76 -5.20 -5.79
C VAL A 121 -0.03 -4.53 -4.67
N GLU A 122 -1.34 -4.75 -4.61
CA GLU A 122 -2.18 -4.15 -3.57
C GLU A 122 -1.95 -4.80 -2.21
N GLN A 123 -1.66 -6.09 -2.17
CA GLN A 123 -1.23 -6.80 -0.96
C GLN A 123 0.08 -6.22 -0.40
N LYS A 124 1.10 -6.03 -1.26
CA LYS A 124 2.39 -5.45 -0.87
C LYS A 124 2.28 -4.03 -0.32
N LYS A 125 1.34 -3.23 -0.82
CA LYS A 125 1.04 -1.91 -0.25
C LYS A 125 0.53 -2.03 1.20
N ILE A 126 -0.33 -3.00 1.50
CA ILE A 126 -0.79 -3.26 2.87
C ILE A 126 0.39 -3.61 3.76
N TYR A 127 1.23 -4.58 3.34
CA TYR A 127 2.41 -4.97 4.09
C TYR A 127 3.36 -3.81 4.35
N LEU A 128 3.63 -2.98 3.32
CA LEU A 128 4.49 -1.81 3.43
C LEU A 128 3.97 -0.86 4.50
N THR A 129 2.68 -0.50 4.43
CA THR A 129 2.11 0.45 5.38
C THR A 129 2.09 -0.10 6.81
N MET A 130 1.74 -1.38 6.99
CA MET A 130 1.78 -2.02 8.30
C MET A 130 3.21 -2.09 8.84
N PHE A 131 4.19 -2.45 8.01
CA PHE A 131 5.60 -2.53 8.41
C PHE A 131 6.15 -1.18 8.86
N MET A 132 5.89 -0.12 8.08
CA MET A 132 6.40 1.21 8.36
C MET A 132 5.73 1.83 9.58
N MET A 133 4.41 1.70 9.70
CA MET A 133 3.62 2.45 10.68
C MET A 133 3.19 1.64 11.90
N ASN A 134 3.36 0.31 11.89
CA ASN A 134 2.75 -0.63 12.84
C ASN A 134 1.22 -0.53 12.93
N ARG A 135 0.57 0.01 11.90
CA ARG A 135 -0.88 0.19 11.76
C ARG A 135 -1.25 0.38 10.30
N HIS A 136 -2.53 0.20 9.97
CA HIS A 136 -3.06 0.54 8.64
C HIS A 136 -2.92 2.05 8.34
N PHE A 137 -2.57 2.39 7.10
CA PHE A 137 -2.37 3.78 6.68
C PHE A 137 -3.69 4.58 6.71
N PHE A 138 -4.78 3.98 6.21
CA PHE A 138 -6.12 4.48 6.39
C PHE A 138 -6.73 3.73 7.58
N ARG A 139 -6.77 4.38 8.74
CA ARG A 139 -7.46 3.90 9.93
C ARG A 139 -8.88 4.45 9.89
N LEU A 140 -9.83 3.86 10.61
CA LEU A 140 -11.07 4.57 10.95
C LEU A 140 -10.79 5.67 11.99
N ASP A 141 -10.06 6.70 11.60
CA ASP A 141 -10.10 7.98 12.29
C ASP A 141 -11.23 8.77 11.64
N LYS A 142 -11.98 9.55 12.43
CA LYS A 142 -13.11 10.39 12.01
C LYS A 142 -12.87 11.16 10.69
N ASP A 143 -11.60 11.44 10.37
CA ASP A 143 -11.13 12.25 9.24
C ASP A 143 -10.37 11.44 8.15
N ASN A 144 -10.37 10.11 8.17
CA ASN A 144 -9.69 9.29 7.15
C ASN A 144 -10.62 8.99 5.95
N PHE A 145 -10.07 9.25 4.76
CA PHE A 145 -10.78 9.30 3.49
C PHE A 145 -10.95 7.91 2.88
N GLY A 146 -12.18 7.58 2.50
CA GLY A 146 -12.53 6.30 1.87
C GLY A 146 -13.12 5.26 2.83
N ASP A 147 -12.62 5.17 4.07
CA ASP A 147 -13.14 4.21 5.05
C ASP A 147 -14.54 4.57 5.55
N LEU A 148 -14.92 5.85 5.45
CA LEU A 148 -16.28 6.34 5.67
C LEU A 148 -17.33 5.68 4.74
N TYR A 149 -16.94 5.23 3.55
CA TYR A 149 -17.87 4.54 2.65
C TYR A 149 -18.10 3.07 3.04
N LEU A 150 -17.24 2.51 3.88
CA LEU A 150 -17.29 1.12 4.33
C LEU A 150 -17.80 0.99 5.76
N ALA A 151 -17.56 2.00 6.60
CA ALA A 151 -17.80 1.92 8.02
C ALA A 151 -19.30 1.83 8.38
N GLY A 152 -19.73 0.66 8.83
CA GLY A 152 -20.87 0.56 9.74
C GLY A 152 -20.55 1.25 11.07
N LEU A 153 -21.57 1.67 11.81
CA LEU A 153 -21.43 2.36 13.12
C LEU A 153 -20.50 1.62 14.11
N TRP A 154 -20.43 0.28 14.02
CA TRP A 154 -19.66 -0.59 14.92
C TRP A 154 -18.22 -0.87 14.47
N GLU A 155 -17.89 -0.65 13.20
CA GLU A 155 -16.55 -0.96 12.65
C GLU A 155 -15.52 0.10 13.05
N ARG A 156 -15.98 1.34 13.31
CA ARG A 156 -15.14 2.47 13.78
C ARG A 156 -14.38 2.17 15.07
N ASP A 157 -15.00 1.48 16.02
CA ASP A 157 -14.38 1.14 17.30
C ASP A 157 -13.47 -0.10 17.22
N PHE A 158 -13.67 -0.96 16.22
CA PHE A 158 -13.03 -2.26 16.12
C PHE A 158 -11.60 -2.16 15.54
N VAL A 159 -11.43 -1.40 14.45
CA VAL A 159 -10.11 -1.20 13.80
C VAL A 159 -9.12 -0.43 14.69
N GLN A 160 -9.62 0.32 15.69
CA GLN A 160 -8.76 1.06 16.61
C GLN A 160 -8.11 0.20 17.69
N ARG A 161 -8.63 -1.00 17.99
CA ARG A 161 -8.18 -1.85 19.12
C ARG A 161 -7.12 -2.88 18.76
N PHE A 162 -6.86 -3.07 17.47
CA PHE A 162 -5.90 -4.08 17.01
C PHE A 162 -4.48 -3.53 17.01
N THR A 163 -3.64 -4.08 17.89
CA THR A 163 -2.22 -3.75 18.00
C THR A 163 -1.42 -5.03 18.21
N TYR A 164 -0.15 -5.02 17.82
CA TYR A 164 0.80 -6.11 18.11
C TYR A 164 1.68 -5.79 19.33
N GLU A 165 1.23 -4.92 20.24
CA GLU A 165 2.01 -4.49 21.41
C GLU A 165 2.32 -5.63 22.39
N VAL A 166 1.53 -6.69 22.35
CA VAL A 166 1.75 -7.92 23.13
C VAL A 166 2.95 -8.71 22.58
N CYS A 167 3.18 -8.69 21.27
CA CYS A 167 4.15 -9.57 20.63
C CYS A 167 5.60 -9.40 21.12
N PRO A 168 6.12 -8.18 21.34
CA PRO A 168 7.47 -8.01 21.90
C PRO A 168 7.65 -8.62 23.30
N LYS A 169 6.56 -8.87 24.02
CA LYS A 169 6.57 -9.42 25.39
C LYS A 169 6.00 -10.83 25.46
N ILE A 170 5.72 -11.47 24.31
CA ILE A 170 4.96 -12.71 24.25
C ILE A 170 5.60 -13.83 25.10
N ASP A 171 6.93 -13.91 25.15
CA ASP A 171 7.65 -14.93 25.93
C ASP A 171 7.71 -14.66 27.44
N ALA A 172 7.34 -13.45 27.87
CA ALA A 172 7.21 -13.12 29.30
C ALA A 172 5.90 -13.65 29.91
N TYR A 173 4.97 -14.12 29.08
CA TYR A 173 3.71 -14.72 29.53
C TYR A 173 3.89 -16.24 29.70
N GLY A 174 3.30 -16.79 30.76
CA GLY A 174 3.46 -18.21 31.11
C GLY A 174 2.85 -19.15 30.06
N GLU A 175 1.52 -19.16 29.93
CA GLU A 175 0.82 -19.94 28.91
C GLU A 175 0.53 -19.07 27.69
N VAL A 176 1.03 -19.49 26.53
CA VAL A 176 0.85 -18.80 25.24
C VAL A 176 0.51 -19.83 24.19
N ALA A 177 -0.57 -19.58 23.44
CA ALA A 177 -0.97 -20.45 22.33
C ALA A 177 0.13 -20.53 21.26
N SER A 178 0.34 -21.71 20.67
CA SER A 178 1.36 -21.92 19.62
C SER A 178 1.11 -21.05 18.38
N SER A 179 -0.16 -20.82 18.03
CA SER A 179 -0.58 -19.89 16.99
C SER A 179 -0.15 -18.45 17.29
N ALA A 180 -0.37 -17.98 18.53
CA ALA A 180 0.04 -16.64 18.96
C ALA A 180 1.57 -16.47 18.92
N ARG A 181 2.34 -17.50 19.31
CA ARG A 181 3.80 -17.50 19.16
C ARG A 181 4.24 -17.38 17.71
N THR A 182 3.60 -18.10 16.79
CA THR A 182 3.92 -18.04 15.36
C THR A 182 3.67 -16.64 14.78
N ILE A 183 2.50 -16.06 15.05
CA ILE A 183 2.13 -14.71 14.61
C ILE A 183 3.09 -13.67 15.19
N CYS A 184 3.36 -13.74 16.50
CA CYS A 184 4.29 -12.81 17.14
C CYS A 184 5.75 -13.00 16.70
N LYS A 185 6.16 -14.22 16.34
CA LYS A 185 7.47 -14.45 15.73
C LYS A 185 7.57 -13.79 14.36
N ALA A 186 6.57 -13.95 13.50
CA ALA A 186 6.52 -13.26 12.21
C ALA A 186 6.58 -11.74 12.40
N TRP A 187 5.76 -11.21 13.32
CA TRP A 187 5.78 -9.80 13.67
C TRP A 187 7.15 -9.32 14.20
N ASN A 188 7.72 -9.96 15.21
CA ASN A 188 8.94 -9.50 15.87
C ASN A 188 10.19 -9.65 14.98
N SER A 189 10.22 -10.69 14.13
CA SER A 189 11.38 -11.02 13.30
C SER A 189 11.38 -10.33 11.93
N ALA A 190 10.30 -9.63 11.56
CA ALA A 190 10.18 -8.98 10.27
C ALA A 190 11.23 -7.88 10.08
N LYS A 191 12.06 -8.06 9.05
CA LYS A 191 13.11 -7.14 8.58
C LYS A 191 12.68 -6.36 7.35
N THR A 192 11.74 -6.92 6.59
CA THR A 192 11.13 -6.32 5.40
C THR A 192 9.61 -6.36 5.51
N SER A 193 8.90 -5.60 4.68
CA SER A 193 7.43 -5.65 4.68
C SER A 193 6.90 -7.02 4.28
N ASN A 194 7.56 -7.72 3.35
CA ASN A 194 7.09 -9.03 2.88
C ASN A 194 7.12 -10.10 3.98
N ASP A 195 7.93 -9.91 5.02
CA ASP A 195 7.97 -10.82 6.17
C ASP A 195 6.66 -10.79 6.97
N LEU A 196 5.80 -9.78 6.75
CA LEU A 196 4.47 -9.69 7.34
C LEU A 196 3.40 -10.44 6.55
N ARG A 197 3.71 -11.03 5.39
CA ARG A 197 2.72 -11.71 4.53
C ARG A 197 1.91 -12.75 5.30
N ASP A 198 2.55 -13.52 6.16
CA ASP A 198 1.93 -14.63 6.88
C ASP A 198 0.94 -14.16 7.96
N LEU A 199 0.87 -12.85 8.23
CA LEU A 199 -0.18 -12.23 9.06
C LEU A 199 -1.49 -12.03 8.30
N TYR A 200 -1.49 -12.18 6.98
CA TYR A 200 -2.62 -11.88 6.11
C TYR A 200 -3.04 -13.10 5.28
N ASN A 201 -4.34 -13.28 5.15
CA ASN A 201 -4.94 -14.25 4.24
C ASN A 201 -5.87 -13.53 3.25
N PHE A 202 -5.44 -13.42 1.99
CA PHE A 202 -6.18 -12.73 0.94
C PHE A 202 -7.11 -13.69 0.20
N ALA A 203 -8.38 -13.33 0.11
CA ALA A 203 -9.38 -14.10 -0.61
C ALA A 203 -9.52 -13.62 -2.07
N ASN A 204 -9.95 -14.53 -2.95
CA ASN A 204 -10.17 -14.25 -4.37
C ASN A 204 -11.33 -13.27 -4.65
N ASP A 205 -12.11 -12.95 -3.63
CA ASP A 205 -13.19 -11.97 -3.72
C ASP A 205 -12.74 -10.54 -3.37
N GLY A 206 -11.45 -10.31 -3.12
CA GLY A 206 -10.90 -9.00 -2.75
C GLY A 206 -11.12 -8.61 -1.29
N THR A 207 -11.57 -9.54 -0.43
CA THR A 207 -11.50 -9.41 1.02
C THR A 207 -10.20 -10.02 1.56
N PHE A 208 -9.86 -9.74 2.80
CA PHE A 208 -8.75 -10.43 3.46
C PHE A 208 -9.00 -10.60 4.95
N GLN A 209 -8.27 -11.53 5.56
CA GLN A 209 -8.19 -11.65 7.00
C GLN A 209 -6.81 -11.22 7.48
N GLU A 210 -6.77 -10.58 8.63
CA GLU A 210 -5.53 -10.26 9.33
C GLU A 210 -5.53 -10.93 10.70
N MET A 211 -4.40 -11.54 11.05
CA MET A 211 -4.23 -12.33 12.26
C MET A 211 -3.61 -11.47 13.36
N TRP A 212 -4.37 -11.18 14.41
CA TRP A 212 -3.97 -10.32 15.51
C TRP A 212 -3.70 -11.10 16.79
N VAL A 213 -2.77 -10.60 17.60
CA VAL A 213 -2.54 -11.09 18.97
C VAL A 213 -2.81 -9.95 19.94
N THR A 214 -4.02 -9.91 20.48
CA THR A 214 -4.47 -8.91 21.46
C THR A 214 -4.27 -9.35 22.91
N PHE A 215 -4.15 -10.67 23.13
CA PHE A 215 -3.84 -11.29 24.42
C PHE A 215 -2.98 -12.54 24.18
N PRO A 216 -2.07 -12.93 25.10
CA PRO A 216 -1.17 -14.08 24.91
C PRO A 216 -1.87 -15.41 24.63
N GLY A 217 -3.12 -15.55 25.09
CA GLY A 217 -3.92 -16.76 24.93
C GLY A 217 -4.76 -16.84 23.65
N ASP A 218 -4.81 -15.79 22.82
CA ASP A 218 -5.73 -15.76 21.67
C ASP A 218 -5.10 -15.19 20.40
N VAL A 219 -5.59 -15.69 19.26
CA VAL A 219 -5.33 -15.12 17.94
C VAL A 219 -6.66 -14.78 17.30
N ILE A 220 -6.89 -13.49 17.07
CA ILE A 220 -8.13 -12.99 16.49
C ILE A 220 -7.92 -12.81 14.99
N ALA A 221 -8.65 -13.58 14.18
CA ALA A 221 -8.74 -13.34 12.75
C ALA A 221 -9.75 -12.20 12.48
N SER A 222 -9.24 -11.02 12.17
CA SER A 222 -10.08 -9.87 11.77
C SER A 222 -10.37 -9.94 10.28
N LYS A 223 -11.65 -9.91 9.90
CA LYS A 223 -12.05 -9.87 8.49
C LYS A 223 -12.12 -8.41 8.02
N HIS A 224 -11.40 -8.12 6.94
CA HIS A 224 -11.40 -6.83 6.26
C HIS A 224 -12.25 -6.91 4.98
N PRO A 225 -13.27 -6.04 4.82
CA PRO A 225 -14.04 -5.97 3.59
C PRO A 225 -13.19 -5.43 2.43
N ARG A 226 -13.74 -5.42 1.21
CA ARG A 226 -13.09 -4.76 0.07
C ARG A 226 -12.88 -3.29 0.35
N TYR A 227 -11.71 -2.76 0.05
CA TYR A 227 -11.43 -1.35 0.32
C TYR A 227 -11.96 -0.50 -0.83
N LEU A 228 -13.04 0.24 -0.56
CA LEU A 228 -13.65 1.17 -1.48
C LEU A 228 -12.79 2.43 -1.62
N VAL A 229 -12.55 2.82 -2.86
CA VAL A 229 -11.81 4.02 -3.25
C VAL A 229 -12.78 5.15 -3.60
N SER A 230 -13.89 4.83 -4.27
CA SER A 230 -14.97 5.78 -4.53
C SER A 230 -16.28 5.05 -4.83
N ALA A 231 -17.40 5.61 -4.37
CA ALA A 231 -18.73 5.18 -4.75
C ALA A 231 -19.81 6.22 -4.38
N PRO A 232 -20.98 6.16 -5.06
CA PRO A 232 -21.20 5.55 -6.38
C PRO A 232 -20.78 6.51 -7.51
N ILE A 233 -20.18 6.00 -8.59
CA ILE A 233 -19.89 6.76 -9.82
C ILE A 233 -20.79 6.31 -10.99
N THR A 234 -20.89 7.13 -12.04
CA THR A 234 -21.61 6.80 -13.28
C THR A 234 -20.66 6.37 -14.39
N ALA A 235 -21.19 5.83 -15.49
CA ALA A 235 -20.39 5.34 -16.63
C ALA A 235 -19.57 6.43 -17.35
N GLY A 236 -19.93 7.71 -17.20
CA GLY A 236 -19.18 8.85 -17.74
C GLY A 236 -18.16 9.45 -16.77
N ASP A 237 -18.14 8.99 -15.51
CA ASP A 237 -17.23 9.49 -14.48
C ASP A 237 -15.91 8.71 -14.47
N PHE A 238 -14.97 9.21 -13.68
CA PHE A 238 -13.72 8.56 -13.37
C PHE A 238 -13.37 8.74 -11.89
N VAL A 239 -12.40 7.96 -11.41
CA VAL A 239 -11.83 8.08 -10.06
C VAL A 239 -10.35 8.36 -10.18
N ALA A 240 -9.85 9.34 -9.44
CA ALA A 240 -8.43 9.63 -9.37
C ALA A 240 -7.76 8.79 -8.28
N VAL A 241 -6.67 8.12 -8.61
CA VAL A 241 -6.00 7.17 -7.72
C VAL A 241 -4.49 7.21 -7.92
N PHE A 242 -3.72 6.77 -6.92
CA PHE A 242 -2.32 6.43 -7.16
C PHE A 242 -2.17 5.18 -8.05
N PRO A 243 -1.02 4.99 -8.73
CA PRO A 243 -0.75 3.79 -9.53
C PRO A 243 -1.00 2.50 -8.74
N GLY A 244 -1.71 1.55 -9.33
CA GLY A 244 -2.16 0.34 -8.63
C GLY A 244 -3.09 -0.55 -9.43
N VAL A 245 -3.73 -1.49 -8.73
CA VAL A 245 -4.72 -2.40 -9.31
C VAL A 245 -6.05 -2.23 -8.60
N TYR A 246 -7.10 -2.03 -9.39
CA TYR A 246 -8.43 -1.68 -8.93
C TYR A 246 -9.46 -2.60 -9.56
N LYS A 247 -10.59 -2.79 -8.88
CA LYS A 247 -11.78 -3.50 -9.40
C LYS A 247 -12.91 -2.52 -9.55
N VAL A 248 -13.45 -2.43 -10.77
CA VAL A 248 -14.64 -1.64 -11.09
C VAL A 248 -15.83 -2.59 -11.22
N GLN A 249 -16.89 -2.35 -10.46
CA GLN A 249 -18.06 -3.24 -10.43
C GLN A 249 -19.34 -2.41 -10.29
N ALA A 250 -20.40 -2.80 -11.02
CA ALA A 250 -21.74 -2.25 -10.81
C ALA A 250 -22.38 -2.83 -9.54
N GLU A 251 -23.28 -2.08 -8.90
CA GLU A 251 -24.10 -2.61 -7.80
C GLU A 251 -25.12 -3.64 -8.31
N GLY A 252 -25.24 -4.77 -7.61
CA GLY A 252 -26.24 -5.80 -7.88
C GLY A 252 -25.70 -7.23 -7.73
N LYS A 253 -26.60 -8.22 -7.76
CA LYS A 253 -26.21 -9.63 -7.84
C LYS A 253 -25.64 -9.94 -9.23
N ASN A 254 -24.63 -10.81 -9.30
CA ASN A 254 -23.99 -11.29 -10.53
C ASN A 254 -23.41 -10.19 -11.43
N GLN A 255 -22.99 -9.06 -10.85
CA GLN A 255 -22.38 -7.98 -11.62
C GLN A 255 -20.92 -8.28 -11.94
N THR A 256 -20.54 -8.13 -13.20
CA THR A 256 -19.16 -8.27 -13.66
C THR A 256 -18.25 -7.27 -12.95
N ALA A 257 -17.21 -7.79 -12.30
CA ALA A 257 -16.11 -6.99 -11.79
C ALA A 257 -14.98 -7.00 -12.81
N VAL A 258 -14.51 -5.83 -13.21
CA VAL A 258 -13.42 -5.68 -14.17
C VAL A 258 -12.20 -5.13 -13.45
N THR A 259 -11.07 -5.82 -13.59
CA THR A 259 -9.79 -5.34 -13.05
C THR A 259 -9.22 -4.26 -13.98
N VAL A 260 -8.86 -3.13 -13.39
CA VAL A 260 -8.22 -1.98 -14.06
C VAL A 260 -6.87 -1.73 -13.39
N LYS A 261 -5.81 -1.65 -14.20
CA LYS A 261 -4.46 -1.33 -13.75
C LYS A 261 -4.13 0.10 -14.12
N THR A 262 -3.50 0.86 -13.23
CA THR A 262 -3.11 2.25 -13.47
C THR A 262 -1.61 2.48 -13.22
N GLY A 263 -1.01 3.36 -14.04
CA GLY A 263 0.38 3.76 -13.99
C GLY A 263 1.39 2.66 -14.40
N GLN A 264 2.63 3.07 -14.64
CA GLN A 264 3.76 2.14 -14.70
C GLN A 264 4.32 1.96 -13.29
N LEU A 265 4.23 0.74 -12.76
CA LEU A 265 4.85 0.40 -11.49
C LEU A 265 6.38 0.38 -11.69
N SER A 266 7.11 1.24 -10.98
CA SER A 266 8.55 1.40 -11.12
C SER A 266 9.32 0.27 -10.42
N GLN A 267 10.53 -0.03 -10.91
CA GLN A 267 11.46 -1.02 -10.34
C GLN A 267 12.39 -0.45 -9.25
N ASN A 268 12.31 0.86 -8.93
CA ASN A 268 13.25 1.52 -8.00
C ASN A 268 13.09 1.11 -6.52
N ALA A 269 12.14 0.23 -6.24
CA ALA A 269 11.94 -0.39 -4.94
C ALA A 269 13.20 -1.17 -4.45
N SER A 270 14.11 -1.55 -5.36
CA SER A 270 15.30 -2.37 -5.09
C SER A 270 16.28 -1.80 -4.06
N ASN A 271 16.31 -0.48 -3.83
CA ASN A 271 17.24 0.14 -2.87
C ASN A 271 16.85 -0.08 -1.39
N PHE A 272 15.64 -0.56 -1.11
CA PHE A 272 15.14 -0.76 0.26
C PHE A 272 14.60 -2.19 0.52
N GLY A 273 14.95 -3.15 -0.35
CA GLY A 273 14.48 -4.54 -0.23
C GLY A 273 13.02 -4.74 -0.64
N PHE A 274 12.39 -3.71 -1.20
CA PHE A 274 11.07 -3.83 -1.81
C PHE A 274 11.30 -4.21 -3.28
N SER A 275 10.91 -5.39 -3.74
CA SER A 275 10.67 -5.55 -5.18
C SER A 275 9.17 -5.64 -5.34
N LEU A 276 8.55 -4.54 -5.77
CA LEU A 276 7.36 -4.71 -6.59
C LEU A 276 7.92 -5.36 -7.85
N ASN A 277 7.69 -6.66 -8.04
CA ASN A 277 8.02 -7.33 -9.30
C ASN A 277 7.13 -6.71 -10.39
N ALA A 278 7.50 -5.52 -10.85
CA ALA A 278 7.02 -4.88 -12.03
C ALA A 278 8.08 -5.15 -13.08
N VAL A 279 8.02 -6.34 -13.67
CA VAL A 279 8.80 -6.62 -14.87
C VAL A 279 8.29 -5.66 -15.94
N ARG A 280 9.22 -4.86 -16.47
CA ARG A 280 9.02 -4.00 -17.63
C ARG A 280 8.56 -4.83 -18.81
N SER A 281 7.26 -4.83 -19.08
CA SER A 281 6.62 -4.89 -20.39
C SER A 281 5.18 -5.33 -20.19
N PHE A 282 4.27 -4.41 -19.88
CA PHE A 282 2.84 -4.72 -20.02
C PHE A 282 2.46 -4.51 -21.48
N ILE A 283 2.92 -5.43 -22.31
CA ILE A 283 2.20 -5.84 -23.51
C ILE A 283 0.82 -6.31 -23.03
N SER A 284 -0.21 -6.02 -23.81
CA SER A 284 -1.55 -6.61 -23.68
C SER A 284 -1.45 -8.09 -23.30
N LEU A 285 -2.14 -8.51 -22.23
CA LEU A 285 -2.38 -9.93 -21.91
C LEU A 285 -3.89 -10.01 -21.64
N ASP A 286 -4.79 -10.34 -22.56
CA ASP A 286 -4.91 -11.51 -23.45
C ASP A 286 -3.76 -12.51 -23.41
N GLY A 287 -3.92 -13.53 -22.55
CA GLY A 287 -3.08 -14.74 -22.51
C GLY A 287 -1.76 -14.55 -21.76
N GLU A 288 -1.45 -15.44 -20.82
CA GLU A 288 -0.13 -15.48 -20.19
C GLU A 288 0.92 -15.86 -21.24
N ASP A 289 1.84 -14.94 -21.55
CA ASP A 289 2.88 -15.19 -22.54
C ASP A 289 3.98 -16.11 -21.98
N CYS A 290 3.79 -17.41 -22.22
CA CYS A 290 4.69 -18.50 -21.84
C CYS A 290 6.10 -18.40 -22.43
N SER A 291 6.34 -17.50 -23.39
CA SER A 291 7.64 -17.30 -24.04
C SER A 291 8.78 -17.02 -23.07
N THR A 292 8.49 -16.50 -21.87
CA THR A 292 9.49 -16.15 -20.86
C THR A 292 9.55 -17.10 -19.65
N ALA A 293 8.66 -18.10 -19.57
CA ALA A 293 8.60 -19.02 -18.45
C ALA A 293 9.67 -20.13 -18.52
N ARG A 294 10.19 -20.52 -17.35
CA ARG A 294 11.18 -21.62 -17.22
C ARG A 294 10.53 -22.99 -17.10
N THR A 295 9.31 -23.05 -16.55
CA THR A 295 8.51 -24.26 -16.40
C THR A 295 7.11 -23.98 -16.95
N TRP A 296 6.59 -24.88 -17.77
CA TRP A 296 5.25 -24.76 -18.35
C TRP A 296 4.55 -26.12 -18.41
N LYS A 297 3.23 -26.11 -18.50
CA LYS A 297 2.39 -27.29 -18.67
C LYS A 297 1.81 -27.31 -20.08
N THR A 298 1.79 -28.46 -20.74
CA THR A 298 1.19 -28.64 -22.07
C THR A 298 0.01 -29.59 -22.00
N ASP A 299 -0.84 -29.59 -23.03
CA ASP A 299 -1.98 -30.52 -23.11
C ASP A 299 -1.54 -32.01 -23.11
N SER A 300 -0.30 -32.29 -23.53
CA SER A 300 0.22 -33.65 -23.63
C SER A 300 1.02 -34.10 -22.40
N ARG A 301 1.50 -33.18 -21.55
CA ARG A 301 2.36 -33.48 -20.40
C ARG A 301 2.17 -32.53 -19.24
N SER A 302 2.28 -33.07 -18.02
CA SER A 302 2.05 -32.35 -16.78
C SER A 302 3.01 -31.18 -16.56
N TYR A 303 4.30 -31.32 -16.92
CA TYR A 303 5.31 -30.25 -16.81
C TYR A 303 6.44 -30.43 -17.84
N CYS A 304 6.91 -29.33 -18.41
CA CYS A 304 8.00 -29.23 -19.37
C CYS A 304 8.98 -28.11 -18.96
N THR A 305 10.27 -28.32 -19.28
CA THR A 305 11.37 -27.40 -18.97
C THR A 305 12.28 -27.08 -20.16
N SER A 306 12.09 -27.74 -21.32
CA SER A 306 12.80 -27.42 -22.58
C SER A 306 11.95 -27.72 -23.82
N ASP A 307 12.15 -26.95 -24.89
CA ASP A 307 11.37 -27.03 -26.15
C ASP A 307 11.80 -28.18 -27.08
N SER A 308 12.75 -29.01 -26.64
CA SER A 308 13.49 -29.96 -27.49
C SER A 308 12.87 -31.36 -27.58
N ALA A 309 11.76 -31.60 -26.90
CA ALA A 309 11.11 -32.91 -26.83
C ALA A 309 9.70 -32.86 -27.42
N GLU A 310 9.31 -33.93 -28.11
CA GLU A 310 7.98 -34.09 -28.69
C GLU A 310 6.90 -33.97 -27.60
N GLY A 311 5.96 -33.04 -27.78
CA GLY A 311 4.92 -32.68 -26.80
C GLY A 311 5.29 -31.57 -25.80
N CYS A 312 6.54 -31.09 -25.81
CA CYS A 312 6.99 -29.94 -25.03
C CYS A 312 7.23 -28.72 -25.93
N ASP A 313 6.29 -28.39 -26.83
CA ASP A 313 6.33 -27.14 -27.57
C ASP A 313 5.68 -26.02 -26.74
N ARG A 314 6.39 -24.91 -26.54
CA ARG A 314 5.91 -23.76 -25.77
C ARG A 314 4.70 -23.07 -26.41
N SER A 315 4.53 -23.20 -27.73
CA SER A 315 3.33 -22.75 -28.42
C SER A 315 2.08 -23.58 -28.07
N SER A 316 2.26 -24.75 -27.44
CA SER A 316 1.20 -25.64 -26.95
C SER A 316 1.01 -25.58 -25.41
N ALA A 317 1.49 -24.52 -24.76
CA ALA A 317 1.42 -24.36 -23.31
C ALA A 317 0.01 -23.95 -22.85
N GLU A 318 -0.53 -24.67 -21.86
CA GLU A 318 -1.83 -24.42 -21.23
C GLU A 318 -1.68 -23.42 -20.06
N SER A 319 -0.55 -23.50 -19.33
CA SER A 319 -0.26 -22.64 -18.19
C SER A 319 1.24 -22.59 -17.89
N CYS A 320 1.71 -21.49 -17.33
CA CYS A 320 3.14 -21.26 -17.11
C CYS A 320 3.44 -20.77 -15.69
N GLU A 321 4.46 -21.36 -15.06
CA GLU A 321 4.88 -20.97 -13.71
C GLU A 321 6.16 -20.11 -13.78
N PRO A 322 6.12 -18.84 -13.32
CA PRO A 322 7.33 -18.08 -13.09
C PRO A 322 8.08 -18.63 -11.87
N MET A 323 9.42 -18.67 -11.93
CA MET A 323 10.25 -18.99 -10.76
C MET A 323 10.15 -17.92 -9.68
#